data_AF-A0A809QGW9-F1
#
_entry.id   AF-A0A809QGW9-F1
#
_cell.length_a   1.000
_cell.length_b   1.000
_cell.length_c   1.000
_cell.angle_alpha   90.00
_cell.angle_beta   90.00
_cell.angle_gamma   90.00
#
_symmetry.space_group_name_H-M   'P 1'
#
loop_
_entity.id
_entity.type
_entity.pdbx_description
1 polymer ?
#
loop_
_entity_poly.entity_id
_entity_poly.type
_entity_poly.pdbx_seq_one_letter_code
_entity_poly.pdbx_strand_id
1 'polypeptide(L)'
;MTGPNDKPNAAPPTAEQKLDQIIKDFGNANKTANNNPGDDLAKVLDASPDLKKRILDSVDKGYLSKFQALPPNSGTGGSYDPSAKAINVPMDVLKGADTNPRDKAELIFVMGHEIQHSFNAAATKKITQDFIDGTTTLAKSKASPHDYTKLTEDFIQSSRKDEASAHIGGFNATVSQARKDNPDATLKDIYNTSPGRMKDFIDVTGVRPNLGYAMKPGLTADADMTMSFSKENVAAMGKYYFDKPGNVSRLGSNHNLDYANFYGSWAVNVAGNNEKAYQDYYHKTDKKYATPEVQFDMKRLGLQQDLINQNVKFSDNKAFSYVDTSDGKKQPAAFDPNAHPNPAPPVSPVTSHALTKDIKLDLPDGPSVPLNSSKAVPMSPAKNSADLLMGDDTPSSRLLRSVPESLKAAQAKPG
;
A
#
# COMPACT_ATOMS: atom_id res chain seq x y z
N MET A 1 30.61 12.45 56.18
CA MET A 1 29.23 12.49 55.66
C MET A 1 29.30 12.49 54.15
N THR A 2 29.20 11.32 53.52
CA THR A 2 29.07 11.17 52.06
C THR A 2 27.72 10.51 51.84
N GLY A 3 26.78 11.25 51.27
CA GLY A 3 25.38 10.83 51.12
C GLY A 3 25.24 9.61 50.20
N PRO A 4 24.41 8.62 50.55
CA PRO A 4 24.03 7.54 49.66
C PRO A 4 22.76 7.94 48.90
N ASN A 5 22.81 8.03 47.57
CA ASN A 5 21.69 7.78 46.63
C ASN A 5 21.93 8.40 45.24
N ASP A 6 23.05 8.11 44.59
CA ASP A 6 23.07 8.12 43.13
C ASP A 6 22.93 6.66 42.68
N LYS A 7 21.68 6.20 42.56
CA LYS A 7 21.42 4.98 41.77
C LYS A 7 21.87 5.31 40.35
N PRO A 8 22.81 4.54 39.75
CA PRO A 8 23.16 4.76 38.36
C PRO A 8 21.88 4.66 37.53
N ASN A 9 21.59 5.73 36.79
CA ASN A 9 20.45 5.77 35.89
C ASN A 9 20.59 4.57 34.93
N ALA A 10 19.60 3.69 34.90
CA ALA A 10 19.69 2.48 34.09
C ALA A 10 20.01 2.86 32.64
N ALA A 11 20.93 2.13 31.99
CA ALA A 11 21.25 2.36 30.59
C ALA A 11 19.95 2.29 29.75
N PRO A 12 19.80 3.16 28.74
CA PRO A 12 18.63 3.11 27.87
C PRO A 12 18.53 1.72 27.19
N PRO A 13 17.32 1.21 26.94
CA PRO A 13 17.15 -0.13 26.37
C PRO A 13 17.74 -0.20 24.95
N THR A 14 18.33 -1.35 24.61
CA THR A 14 18.83 -1.63 23.25
C THR A 14 17.67 -1.77 22.26
N ALA A 15 17.96 -1.74 20.95
CA ALA A 15 16.95 -1.95 19.90
C ALA A 15 16.26 -3.31 20.04
N GLU A 16 17.00 -4.36 20.41
CA GLU A 16 16.48 -5.69 20.67
C GLU A 16 15.54 -5.69 21.87
N GLN A 17 15.94 -5.07 22.99
CA GLN A 17 15.08 -4.98 24.17
C GLN A 17 13.79 -4.19 23.89
N LYS A 18 13.88 -3.13 23.07
CA LYS A 18 12.70 -2.39 22.61
C LYS A 18 11.81 -3.26 21.72
N LEU A 19 12.39 -3.99 20.77
CA LEU A 19 11.64 -4.87 19.88
C LEU A 19 10.94 -6.00 20.64
N ASP A 20 11.64 -6.64 21.59
CA ASP A 20 11.06 -7.68 22.45
C ASP A 20 9.86 -7.14 23.24
N GLN A 21 9.98 -5.93 23.78
CA GLN A 21 8.89 -5.26 24.48
C GLN A 21 7.71 -4.94 23.53
N ILE A 22 7.99 -4.44 22.33
CA ILE A 22 6.98 -4.18 21.29
C ILE A 22 6.21 -5.45 20.90
N ILE A 23 6.91 -6.57 20.70
CA ILE A 23 6.30 -7.86 20.38
C ILE A 23 5.47 -8.38 21.55
N LYS A 24 5.98 -8.26 22.77
CA LYS A 24 5.25 -8.64 23.99
C LYS A 24 3.96 -7.83 24.16
N ASP A 25 4.01 -6.52 23.93
CA ASP A 25 2.84 -5.64 24.03
C ASP A 25 1.80 -5.97 22.95
N PHE A 26 2.24 -6.24 21.73
CA PHE A 26 1.36 -6.72 20.66
C PHE A 26 0.72 -8.08 21.01
N GLY A 27 1.51 -9.01 21.54
CA GLY A 27 1.02 -10.31 22.01
C GLY A 27 -0.02 -10.15 23.11
N ASN A 28 0.26 -9.36 24.15
CA ASN A 28 -0.67 -9.10 25.24
C ASN A 28 -1.98 -8.44 24.77
N ALA A 29 -1.91 -7.52 23.82
CA ALA A 29 -3.08 -6.83 23.29
C ALA A 29 -4.01 -7.74 22.46
N ASN A 30 -3.47 -8.83 21.90
CA ASN A 30 -4.21 -9.68 20.95
C ASN A 30 -4.28 -11.16 21.37
N LYS A 31 -3.83 -11.50 22.58
CA LYS A 31 -3.80 -12.86 23.10
C LYS A 31 -5.22 -13.43 23.19
N THR A 32 -5.38 -14.67 22.75
CA THR A 32 -6.61 -15.44 22.96
C THR A 32 -6.31 -16.69 23.77
N ALA A 33 -7.34 -17.44 24.19
CA ALA A 33 -7.15 -18.70 24.91
C ALA A 33 -6.27 -19.72 24.14
N ASN A 34 -6.29 -19.66 22.81
CA ASN A 34 -5.66 -20.65 21.94
C ASN A 34 -4.59 -20.06 21.01
N ASN A 35 -4.24 -18.77 21.14
CA ASN A 35 -3.26 -18.12 20.27
C ASN A 35 -2.43 -17.08 21.03
N ASN A 36 -1.12 -17.05 20.76
CA ASN A 36 -0.23 -15.99 21.23
C ASN A 36 0.39 -15.26 20.02
N PRO A 37 -0.27 -14.21 19.51
CA PRO A 37 0.23 -13.48 18.34
C PRO A 37 1.64 -12.88 18.50
N GLY A 38 2.10 -12.63 19.73
CA GLY A 38 3.46 -12.18 19.97
C GLY A 38 4.49 -13.26 19.62
N ASP A 39 4.23 -14.51 20.01
CA ASP A 39 5.11 -15.63 19.70
C ASP A 39 5.10 -15.95 18.19
N ASP A 40 3.91 -15.91 17.57
CA ASP A 40 3.76 -16.10 16.13
C ASP A 40 4.55 -15.04 15.34
N LEU A 41 4.48 -13.77 15.78
CA LEU A 41 5.19 -12.67 15.16
C LEU A 41 6.72 -12.80 15.33
N ALA A 42 7.17 -13.20 16.52
CA ALA A 42 8.59 -13.46 16.77
C ALA A 42 9.14 -14.54 15.83
N LYS A 43 8.41 -15.65 15.64
CA LYS A 43 8.78 -16.72 14.70
C LYS A 43 8.89 -16.24 13.25
N VAL A 44 7.96 -15.37 12.82
CA VAL A 44 7.97 -14.76 11.49
C VAL A 44 9.21 -13.89 11.29
N LEU A 45 9.55 -13.05 12.27
CA LEU A 45 10.75 -12.22 12.22
C LEU A 45 12.02 -13.09 12.21
N ASP A 46 12.07 -14.12 13.04
CA ASP A 46 13.22 -15.02 13.07
C ASP A 46 13.41 -15.78 11.77
N ALA A 47 12.34 -16.07 11.02
CA ALA A 47 12.39 -16.76 9.74
C ALA A 47 13.08 -15.93 8.63
N SER A 48 13.24 -14.61 8.78
CA SER A 48 13.90 -13.75 7.79
C SER A 48 14.89 -12.78 8.46
N PRO A 49 16.21 -13.10 8.44
CA PRO A 49 17.24 -12.24 9.04
C PRO A 49 17.26 -10.80 8.52
N ASP A 50 17.02 -10.57 7.22
CA ASP A 50 16.91 -9.22 6.65
C ASP A 50 15.73 -8.44 7.25
N LEU A 51 14.56 -9.08 7.30
CA LEU A 51 13.37 -8.47 7.88
C LEU A 51 13.61 -8.09 9.34
N LYS A 52 14.11 -9.02 10.16
CA LYS A 52 14.42 -8.75 11.58
C LYS A 52 15.41 -7.61 11.74
N LYS A 53 16.46 -7.56 10.91
CA LYS A 53 17.46 -6.49 10.94
C LYS A 53 16.85 -5.13 10.61
N ARG A 54 16.02 -5.04 9.57
CA ARG A 54 15.36 -3.78 9.17
C ARG A 54 14.31 -3.32 10.20
N ILE A 55 13.62 -4.26 10.84
CA ILE A 55 12.73 -3.97 11.96
C ILE A 55 13.52 -3.39 13.15
N LEU A 56 14.63 -4.02 13.54
CA LEU A 56 15.51 -3.52 14.59
C LEU A 56 16.05 -2.11 14.29
N ASP A 57 16.55 -1.87 13.08
CA ASP A 57 17.05 -0.56 12.63
C ASP A 57 15.93 0.51 12.66
N SER A 58 14.72 0.15 12.22
CA SER A 58 13.56 1.04 12.30
C SER A 58 13.13 1.32 13.75
N VAL A 59 13.25 0.36 14.67
CA VAL A 59 12.99 0.56 16.11
C VAL A 59 14.06 1.46 16.73
N ASP A 60 15.34 1.25 16.38
CA ASP A 60 16.46 2.03 16.90
C ASP A 60 16.35 3.51 16.50
N LYS A 61 16.06 3.76 15.21
CA LYS A 61 15.80 5.09 14.65
C LYS A 61 14.47 5.71 15.14
N GLY A 62 13.65 4.95 15.85
CA GLY A 62 12.34 5.38 16.34
C GLY A 62 11.33 5.62 15.22
N TYR A 63 11.49 4.96 14.07
CA TYR A 63 10.52 4.94 12.96
C TYR A 63 9.43 3.90 13.20
N LEU A 64 9.72 2.81 13.89
CA LEU A 64 8.73 1.82 14.35
C LEU A 64 8.66 1.82 15.87
N SER A 65 7.45 1.88 16.41
CA SER A 65 7.21 1.87 17.86
C SER A 65 6.25 0.80 18.33
N LYS A 66 5.48 0.16 17.42
CA LYS A 66 4.52 -0.89 17.77
C LYS A 66 4.09 -1.72 16.56
N PHE A 67 3.51 -2.87 16.83
CA PHE A 67 2.64 -3.59 15.92
C PHE A 67 1.19 -3.44 16.37
N GLN A 68 0.25 -3.46 15.42
CA GLN A 68 -1.18 -3.41 15.71
C GLN A 68 -1.90 -4.46 14.87
N ALA A 69 -3.04 -4.96 15.36
CA ALA A 69 -3.88 -5.83 14.54
C ALA A 69 -4.47 -5.00 13.40
N LEU A 70 -4.35 -5.52 12.18
CA LEU A 70 -5.02 -4.94 11.03
C LEU A 70 -6.54 -5.06 11.24
N PRO A 71 -7.32 -3.97 11.06
CA PRO A 71 -8.77 -4.03 11.20
C PRO A 71 -9.39 -5.07 10.25
N PRO A 72 -10.41 -5.82 10.70
CA PRO A 72 -11.16 -6.72 9.83
C PRO A 72 -11.71 -5.97 8.60
N ASN A 73 -11.75 -6.65 7.45
CA ASN A 73 -12.27 -6.11 6.19
C ASN A 73 -11.55 -4.85 5.68
N SER A 74 -10.32 -4.60 6.11
CA SER A 74 -9.50 -3.48 5.62
C SER A 74 -9.13 -3.61 4.13
N GLY A 75 -9.26 -4.80 3.54
CA GLY A 75 -8.97 -5.05 2.13
C GLY A 75 -7.49 -4.96 1.76
N THR A 76 -6.59 -4.88 2.75
CA THR A 76 -5.13 -4.85 2.54
C THR A 76 -4.45 -6.07 3.18
N GLY A 77 -3.31 -6.48 2.62
CA GLY A 77 -2.46 -7.54 3.19
C GLY A 77 -1.66 -7.09 4.41
N GLY A 78 -1.49 -5.78 4.61
CA GLY A 78 -0.79 -5.13 5.70
C GLY A 78 -0.76 -3.62 5.50
N SER A 79 -0.27 -2.86 6.46
CA SER A 79 0.02 -1.44 6.24
C SER A 79 0.99 -0.87 7.27
N TYR A 80 1.79 0.12 6.88
CA TYR A 80 2.52 0.99 7.79
C TYR A 80 1.77 2.31 8.02
N ASP A 81 1.56 2.67 9.29
CA ASP A 81 1.04 3.97 9.72
C ASP A 81 2.20 4.86 10.20
N PRO A 82 2.59 5.90 9.43
CA PRO A 82 3.68 6.79 9.80
C PRO A 82 3.37 7.68 11.02
N SER A 83 2.11 7.99 11.29
CA SER A 83 1.71 8.80 12.44
C SER A 83 1.76 7.98 13.73
N ALA A 84 1.25 6.75 13.67
CA ALA A 84 1.29 5.82 14.79
C ALA A 84 2.64 5.09 14.94
N LYS A 85 3.51 5.20 13.92
CA LYS A 85 4.78 4.45 13.82
C LYS A 85 4.53 2.96 14.03
N ALA A 86 3.59 2.42 13.26
CA ALA A 86 3.02 1.10 13.49
C ALA A 86 2.93 0.29 12.20
N ILE A 87 3.26 -1.00 12.27
CA ILE A 87 2.86 -1.96 11.25
C ILE A 87 1.57 -2.64 11.69
N ASN A 88 0.56 -2.59 10.83
CA ASN A 88 -0.72 -3.27 11.00
C ASN A 88 -0.63 -4.67 10.38
N VAL A 89 -0.79 -5.69 11.22
CA VAL A 89 -0.54 -7.10 10.90
C VAL A 89 -1.86 -7.83 10.65
N PRO A 90 -2.01 -8.55 9.51
CA PRO A 90 -3.18 -9.38 9.24
C PRO A 90 -3.23 -10.58 10.21
N MET A 91 -4.15 -10.55 11.18
CA MET A 91 -4.17 -11.51 12.28
C MET A 91 -4.51 -12.95 11.84
N ASP A 92 -5.32 -13.08 10.79
CA ASP A 92 -5.68 -14.34 10.16
C ASP A 92 -4.47 -15.01 9.47
N VAL A 93 -3.70 -14.24 8.72
CA VAL A 93 -2.45 -14.71 8.08
C VAL A 93 -1.39 -15.01 9.14
N LEU A 94 -1.24 -14.15 10.16
CA LEU A 94 -0.30 -14.37 11.27
C LEU A 94 -0.57 -15.68 11.99
N LYS A 95 -1.84 -15.97 12.30
CA LYS A 95 -2.25 -17.22 12.95
C LYS A 95 -1.91 -18.45 12.08
N GLY A 96 -2.00 -18.33 10.76
CA GLY A 96 -1.66 -19.40 9.82
C GLY A 96 -0.16 -19.63 9.65
N ALA A 97 0.67 -18.61 9.88
CA ALA A 97 2.09 -18.60 9.53
C ALA A 97 2.95 -19.72 10.15
N ASP A 98 2.57 -20.25 11.32
CA ASP A 98 3.33 -21.35 11.95
C ASP A 98 3.10 -22.71 11.25
N THR A 99 1.93 -22.89 10.63
CA THR A 99 1.50 -24.19 10.06
C THR A 99 1.37 -24.18 8.54
N ASN A 100 1.20 -23.01 7.94
CA ASN A 100 1.05 -22.82 6.51
C ASN A 100 2.25 -22.03 5.94
N PRO A 101 3.14 -22.68 5.17
CA PRO A 101 4.28 -22.01 4.55
C PRO A 101 3.89 -20.84 3.64
N ARG A 102 2.69 -20.85 3.04
CA ARG A 102 2.22 -19.75 2.20
C ARG A 102 1.89 -18.52 3.03
N ASP A 103 1.21 -18.69 4.16
CA ASP A 103 0.86 -17.58 5.06
C ASP A 103 2.13 -16.98 5.67
N LYS A 104 3.11 -17.82 6.02
CA LYS A 104 4.44 -17.39 6.48
C LYS A 104 5.15 -16.54 5.43
N ALA A 105 5.25 -17.04 4.20
CA ALA A 105 5.93 -16.35 3.11
C ALA A 105 5.23 -15.04 2.73
N GLU A 106 3.90 -15.04 2.70
CA GLU A 106 3.10 -13.84 2.47
C GLU A 106 3.35 -12.79 3.55
N LEU A 107 3.32 -13.19 4.83
CA LEU A 107 3.55 -12.27 5.92
C LEU A 107 4.98 -11.71 5.94
N ILE A 108 5.99 -12.53 5.65
CA ILE A 108 7.39 -12.07 5.52
C ILE A 108 7.51 -11.06 4.39
N PHE A 109 6.91 -11.33 3.23
CA PHE A 109 6.92 -10.41 2.10
C PHE A 109 6.24 -9.08 2.48
N VAL A 110 5.02 -9.15 3.01
CA VAL A 110 4.23 -7.96 3.38
C VAL A 110 4.97 -7.16 4.45
N MET A 111 5.48 -7.77 5.52
CA MET A 111 6.22 -7.05 6.55
C MET A 111 7.52 -6.43 6.01
N GLY A 112 8.20 -7.11 5.08
CA GLY A 112 9.37 -6.58 4.37
C GLY A 112 9.04 -5.37 3.49
N HIS A 113 7.83 -5.34 2.94
CA HIS A 113 7.27 -4.20 2.23
C HIS A 113 6.92 -3.05 3.18
N GLU A 114 6.10 -3.32 4.20
CA GLU A 114 5.64 -2.30 5.15
C GLU A 114 6.77 -1.63 5.92
N ILE A 115 7.79 -2.37 6.33
CA ILE A 115 8.94 -1.78 7.03
C ILE A 115 9.74 -0.84 6.14
N GLN A 116 9.71 -1.00 4.81
CA GLN A 116 10.38 -0.06 3.92
C GLN A 116 9.72 1.32 3.96
N HIS A 117 8.39 1.37 4.09
CA HIS A 117 7.68 2.63 4.23
C HIS A 117 8.09 3.40 5.49
N SER A 118 8.57 2.73 6.55
CA SER A 118 9.08 3.43 7.73
C SER A 118 10.33 4.26 7.43
N PHE A 119 11.23 3.74 6.59
CA PHE A 119 12.43 4.45 6.14
C PHE A 119 12.11 5.56 5.14
N ASN A 120 11.05 5.38 4.34
CA ASN A 120 10.62 6.37 3.36
C ASN A 120 9.73 7.47 3.95
N ALA A 121 9.17 7.26 5.15
CA ALA A 121 8.14 8.10 5.76
C ALA A 121 8.48 9.60 5.82
N ALA A 122 9.73 9.95 6.12
CA ALA A 122 10.15 11.35 6.18
C ALA A 122 10.13 12.02 4.80
N ALA A 123 10.58 11.32 3.76
CA ALA A 123 10.54 11.81 2.39
C ALA A 123 9.09 11.90 1.87
N THR A 124 8.27 10.86 2.12
CA THR A 124 6.86 10.84 1.74
C THR A 124 6.07 11.96 2.44
N LYS A 125 6.35 12.23 3.72
CA LYS A 125 5.77 13.37 4.45
C LYS A 125 6.16 14.70 3.81
N LYS A 126 7.44 14.88 3.47
CA LYS A 126 7.91 16.12 2.83
C LYS A 126 7.22 16.35 1.48
N ILE A 127 7.15 15.33 0.61
CA ILE A 127 6.51 15.49 -0.70
C ILE A 127 5.02 15.75 -0.57
N THR A 128 4.34 15.09 0.38
CA THR A 128 2.93 15.36 0.69
C THR A 128 2.74 16.83 1.10
N GLN A 129 3.62 17.35 1.97
CA GLN A 129 3.56 18.76 2.39
C GLN A 129 3.85 19.72 1.23
N ASP A 130 4.90 19.48 0.45
CA ASP A 130 5.26 20.31 -0.71
C ASP A 130 4.10 20.37 -1.73
N PHE A 131 3.38 19.25 -1.92
CA PHE A 131 2.18 19.21 -2.75
C PHE A 131 1.03 20.04 -2.17
N ILE A 132 0.74 19.89 -0.87
CA ILE A 132 -0.32 20.67 -0.19
C ILE A 132 0.00 22.18 -0.25
N ASP A 133 1.23 22.56 0.03
CA ASP A 133 1.66 23.97 0.02
C ASP A 133 1.63 24.54 -1.40
N GLY A 134 2.09 23.77 -2.39
CA GLY A 134 2.06 24.15 -3.80
C GLY A 134 0.63 24.33 -4.31
N THR A 135 -0.27 23.39 -4.01
CA THR A 135 -1.68 23.48 -4.42
C THR A 135 -2.41 24.64 -3.73
N THR A 136 -2.09 24.90 -2.46
CA THR A 136 -2.63 26.04 -1.70
C THR A 136 -2.12 27.37 -2.26
N THR A 137 -0.83 27.45 -2.57
CA THR A 137 -0.19 28.65 -3.15
C THR A 137 -0.81 28.96 -4.50
N LEU A 138 -1.00 27.94 -5.34
CA LEU A 138 -1.62 28.09 -6.65
C LEU A 138 -3.07 28.56 -6.52
N ALA A 139 -3.89 27.93 -5.66
CA ALA A 139 -5.29 28.31 -5.48
C ALA A 139 -5.47 29.73 -4.89
N LYS A 140 -4.50 30.23 -4.10
CA LYS A 140 -4.47 31.63 -3.61
C LYS A 140 -4.10 32.64 -4.70
N SER A 141 -3.47 32.20 -5.78
CA SER A 141 -3.11 33.09 -6.88
C SER A 141 -4.36 33.67 -7.54
N LYS A 142 -4.26 34.92 -7.98
CA LYS A 142 -5.27 35.53 -8.88
C LYS A 142 -4.86 35.43 -10.35
N ALA A 143 -3.65 34.93 -10.64
CA ALA A 143 -3.14 34.78 -11.98
C ALA A 143 -3.67 33.49 -12.61
N SER A 144 -4.09 33.54 -13.87
CA SER A 144 -4.57 32.38 -14.64
C SER A 144 -3.57 32.01 -15.73
N PRO A 145 -3.40 30.72 -16.09
CA PRO A 145 -4.11 29.55 -15.55
C PRO A 145 -3.50 28.99 -14.25
N HIS A 146 -4.31 28.21 -13.53
CA HIS A 146 -3.87 27.35 -12.42
C HIS A 146 -3.62 25.93 -12.95
N ASP A 147 -2.39 25.65 -13.38
CA ASP A 147 -1.99 24.32 -13.88
C ASP A 147 -1.44 23.43 -12.76
N TYR A 148 -2.21 22.40 -12.41
CA TYR A 148 -1.90 21.44 -11.35
C TYR A 148 -1.07 20.24 -11.82
N THR A 149 -0.75 20.16 -13.11
CA THR A 149 -0.11 19.00 -13.73
C THR A 149 1.22 18.68 -13.06
N LYS A 150 2.12 19.64 -12.95
CA LYS A 150 3.47 19.37 -12.41
C LYS A 150 3.45 18.97 -10.93
N LEU A 151 2.60 19.62 -10.12
CA LEU A 151 2.45 19.29 -8.70
C LEU A 151 1.93 17.87 -8.53
N THR A 152 0.92 17.49 -9.31
CA THR A 152 0.31 16.15 -9.29
C THR A 152 1.28 15.08 -9.78
N GLU A 153 2.04 15.38 -10.84
CA GLU A 153 3.06 14.49 -11.38
C GLU A 153 4.15 14.20 -10.35
N ASP A 154 4.69 15.23 -9.70
CA ASP A 154 5.74 15.07 -8.68
C ASP A 154 5.26 14.19 -7.51
N PHE A 155 4.02 14.40 -7.08
CA PHE A 155 3.41 13.59 -6.02
C PHE A 155 3.27 12.11 -6.43
N ILE A 156 2.67 11.84 -7.60
CA ILE A 156 2.48 10.47 -8.11
C ILE A 156 3.84 9.78 -8.31
N GLN A 157 4.83 10.48 -8.87
CA GLN A 157 6.17 9.92 -9.08
C GLN A 157 6.91 9.64 -7.78
N SER A 158 6.67 10.41 -6.71
CA SER A 158 7.20 10.09 -5.40
C SER A 158 6.56 8.82 -4.83
N SER A 159 5.22 8.71 -4.90
CA SER A 159 4.51 7.50 -4.48
C SER A 159 4.96 6.27 -5.26
N ARG A 160 5.23 6.43 -6.57
CA ARG A 160 5.80 5.38 -7.43
C ARG A 160 7.13 4.86 -6.91
N LYS A 161 8.01 5.74 -6.44
CA LYS A 161 9.30 5.35 -5.85
C LYS A 161 9.11 4.67 -4.50
N ASP A 162 8.20 5.18 -3.67
CA ASP A 162 7.90 4.63 -2.34
C ASP A 162 7.43 3.16 -2.45
N GLU A 163 6.37 2.92 -3.20
CA GLU A 163 5.80 1.59 -3.46
C GLU A 163 6.79 0.63 -4.13
N ALA A 164 7.53 1.10 -5.15
CA ALA A 164 8.51 0.29 -5.85
C ALA A 164 9.65 -0.15 -4.91
N SER A 165 10.18 0.77 -4.11
CA SER A 165 11.23 0.45 -3.14
C SER A 165 10.71 -0.47 -2.04
N ALA A 166 9.47 -0.29 -1.59
CA ALA A 166 8.84 -1.19 -0.63
C ALA A 166 8.66 -2.59 -1.19
N HIS A 167 8.27 -2.73 -2.46
CA HIS A 167 8.19 -4.04 -3.09
C HIS A 167 9.55 -4.76 -3.12
N ILE A 168 10.64 -4.03 -3.41
CA ILE A 168 12.02 -4.56 -3.26
C ILE A 168 12.28 -5.03 -1.82
N GLY A 169 11.82 -4.26 -0.83
CA GLY A 169 11.89 -4.64 0.58
C GLY A 169 11.22 -5.98 0.90
N GLY A 170 10.06 -6.26 0.29
CA GLY A 170 9.37 -7.55 0.42
C GLY A 170 10.12 -8.69 -0.28
N PHE A 171 10.70 -8.43 -1.44
CA PHE A 171 11.55 -9.38 -2.15
C PHE A 171 12.78 -9.78 -1.32
N ASN A 172 13.52 -8.80 -0.78
CA ASN A 172 14.71 -9.06 0.03
C ASN A 172 14.39 -9.87 1.30
N ALA A 173 13.25 -9.60 1.93
CA ALA A 173 12.77 -10.39 3.07
C ALA A 173 12.48 -11.86 2.68
N THR A 174 11.91 -12.09 1.49
CA THR A 174 11.64 -13.42 0.95
C THR A 174 12.92 -14.17 0.56
N VAL A 175 13.88 -13.48 -0.06
CA VAL A 175 15.21 -14.03 -0.35
C VAL A 175 15.90 -14.44 0.95
N SER A 176 15.86 -13.58 1.97
CA SER A 176 16.45 -13.86 3.27
C SER A 176 15.84 -15.08 3.95
N GLN A 177 14.51 -15.26 3.82
CA GLN A 177 13.84 -16.48 4.27
C GLN A 177 14.32 -17.71 3.48
N ALA A 178 14.29 -17.66 2.16
CA ALA A 178 14.69 -18.78 1.30
C ALA A 178 16.13 -19.22 1.60
N ARG A 179 17.04 -18.26 1.83
CA ARG A 179 18.44 -18.52 2.15
C ARG A 179 18.69 -18.99 3.57
N LYS A 180 17.84 -18.60 4.52
CA LYS A 180 17.86 -19.17 5.87
C LYS A 180 17.47 -20.65 5.83
N ASP A 181 16.46 -21.00 5.04
CA ASP A 181 15.98 -22.38 4.89
C ASP A 181 16.95 -23.23 4.03
N ASN A 182 17.57 -22.62 3.00
CA ASN A 182 18.58 -23.24 2.14
C ASN A 182 19.68 -22.21 1.79
N PRO A 183 20.90 -22.28 2.39
CA PRO A 183 21.97 -21.31 2.12
C PRO A 183 22.34 -21.12 0.64
N ASP A 184 22.13 -22.16 -0.18
CA ASP A 184 22.41 -22.21 -1.61
C ASP A 184 21.14 -21.99 -2.48
N ALA A 185 20.09 -21.37 -1.92
CA ALA A 185 18.84 -21.13 -2.62
C ALA A 185 19.04 -20.41 -3.96
N THR A 186 18.47 -20.99 -5.01
CA THR A 186 18.47 -20.46 -6.38
C THR A 186 17.27 -19.54 -6.62
N LEU A 187 17.22 -18.86 -7.78
CA LEU A 187 16.02 -18.10 -8.20
C LEU A 187 14.76 -18.97 -8.26
N LYS A 188 14.90 -20.27 -8.57
CA LYS A 188 13.77 -21.21 -8.53
C LYS A 188 13.27 -21.38 -7.10
N ASP A 189 14.16 -21.53 -6.13
CA ASP A 189 13.79 -21.72 -4.73
C ASP A 189 13.13 -20.46 -4.18
N ILE A 190 13.70 -19.29 -4.47
CA ILE A 190 13.12 -17.98 -4.14
C ILE A 190 11.72 -17.84 -4.75
N TYR A 191 11.57 -18.13 -6.05
CA TYR A 191 10.28 -18.09 -6.72
C TYR A 191 9.24 -19.01 -6.05
N ASN A 192 9.65 -20.21 -5.66
CA ASN A 192 8.76 -21.20 -5.04
C ASN A 192 8.37 -20.85 -3.60
N THR A 193 9.11 -19.99 -2.90
CA THR A 193 8.74 -19.49 -1.57
C THR A 193 7.43 -18.69 -1.63
N SER A 194 7.25 -17.84 -2.65
CA SER A 194 5.99 -17.10 -2.86
C SER A 194 5.74 -16.81 -4.35
N PRO A 195 5.27 -17.79 -5.14
CA PRO A 195 5.14 -17.64 -6.60
C PRO A 195 4.27 -16.45 -7.03
N GLY A 196 3.21 -16.17 -6.25
CA GLY A 196 2.29 -15.07 -6.50
C GLY A 196 2.94 -13.69 -6.37
N ARG A 197 3.88 -13.52 -5.44
CA ARG A 197 4.66 -12.28 -5.24
C ARG A 197 5.88 -12.24 -6.15
N MET A 198 6.60 -13.36 -6.27
CA MET A 198 7.87 -13.43 -6.99
C MET A 198 7.73 -13.27 -8.51
N LYS A 199 6.53 -13.49 -9.07
CA LYS A 199 6.24 -13.22 -10.49
C LYS A 199 6.44 -11.76 -10.90
N ASP A 200 6.48 -10.84 -9.94
CA ASP A 200 6.75 -9.41 -10.19
C ASP A 200 8.24 -9.14 -10.42
N PHE A 201 9.12 -10.09 -10.06
CA PHE A 201 10.58 -9.96 -10.10
C PHE A 201 11.24 -10.97 -11.03
N ILE A 202 10.68 -12.18 -11.13
CA ILE A 202 11.29 -13.33 -11.79
C ILE A 202 10.38 -13.81 -12.91
N ASP A 203 10.92 -13.90 -14.11
CA ASP A 203 10.30 -14.56 -15.25
C ASP A 203 10.55 -16.06 -15.19
N VAL A 204 9.49 -16.83 -15.45
CA VAL A 204 9.55 -18.28 -15.61
C VAL A 204 9.30 -18.61 -17.07
N THR A 205 10.22 -19.34 -17.69
CA THR A 205 10.17 -19.69 -19.12
C THR A 205 10.31 -21.20 -19.33
N GLY A 206 10.01 -21.67 -20.54
CA GLY A 206 10.10 -23.09 -20.90
C GLY A 206 8.84 -23.89 -20.55
N VAL A 207 8.96 -25.21 -20.60
CA VAL A 207 7.88 -26.17 -20.32
C VAL A 207 8.34 -27.18 -19.29
N ARG A 208 7.41 -27.68 -18.46
CA ARG A 208 7.74 -28.70 -17.47
C ARG A 208 8.29 -29.96 -18.16
N PRO A 209 9.33 -30.61 -17.59
CA PRO A 209 9.97 -30.31 -16.30
C PRO A 209 11.09 -29.24 -16.36
N ASN A 210 11.45 -28.75 -17.54
CA ASN A 210 12.61 -27.89 -17.79
C ASN A 210 12.22 -26.40 -17.81
N LEU A 211 11.90 -25.86 -16.62
CA LEU A 211 11.62 -24.43 -16.47
C LEU A 211 12.90 -23.62 -16.20
N GLY A 212 13.05 -22.47 -16.87
CA GLY A 212 14.09 -21.49 -16.62
C GLY A 212 13.58 -20.34 -15.75
N TYR A 213 14.45 -19.78 -14.90
CA TYR A 213 14.14 -18.68 -13.98
C TYR A 213 15.17 -17.57 -14.17
N ALA A 214 14.70 -16.36 -14.47
CA ALA A 214 15.56 -15.20 -14.67
C ALA A 214 14.93 -13.96 -14.05
N MET A 215 15.76 -13.04 -13.55
CA MET A 215 15.27 -11.72 -13.17
C MET A 215 14.63 -11.02 -14.37
N LYS A 216 13.53 -10.30 -14.15
CA LYS A 216 12.91 -9.51 -15.21
C LYS A 216 13.89 -8.46 -15.77
N PRO A 217 13.78 -8.11 -17.06
CA PRO A 217 14.64 -7.11 -17.67
C PRO A 217 14.67 -5.80 -16.89
N GLY A 218 15.88 -5.30 -16.59
CA GLY A 218 16.10 -4.07 -15.82
C GLY A 218 16.21 -4.28 -14.30
N LEU A 219 15.94 -5.48 -13.78
CA LEU A 219 16.21 -5.85 -12.39
C LEU A 219 17.57 -6.55 -12.30
N THR A 220 18.38 -6.14 -11.33
CA THR A 220 19.66 -6.77 -11.03
C THR A 220 19.68 -7.22 -9.57
N ALA A 221 19.95 -8.50 -9.35
CA ALA A 221 20.20 -9.06 -8.04
C ALA A 221 21.71 -9.01 -7.74
N ASP A 222 22.04 -8.75 -6.47
CA ASP A 222 23.39 -8.81 -5.94
C ASP A 222 23.84 -10.27 -5.79
N ALA A 223 25.12 -10.49 -5.47
CA ALA A 223 25.68 -11.85 -5.35
C ALA A 223 24.96 -12.70 -4.30
N ASP A 224 24.31 -12.06 -3.33
CA ASP A 224 23.53 -12.72 -2.29
C ASP A 224 22.05 -12.96 -2.66
N MET A 225 21.69 -12.72 -3.94
CA MET A 225 20.35 -12.76 -4.52
C MET A 225 19.39 -11.67 -4.04
N THR A 226 19.81 -10.80 -3.12
CA THR A 226 19.02 -9.63 -2.75
C THR A 226 19.10 -8.57 -3.83
N MET A 227 18.31 -7.52 -3.71
CA MET A 227 18.26 -6.42 -4.65
C MET A 227 18.51 -5.10 -3.90
N SER A 228 19.57 -4.40 -4.28
CA SER A 228 19.78 -3.02 -3.82
C SER A 228 18.64 -2.09 -4.23
N PHE A 229 18.37 -1.08 -3.39
CA PHE A 229 17.43 0.01 -3.67
C PHE A 229 17.99 1.05 -4.66
N SER A 230 18.72 0.60 -5.68
CA SER A 230 19.31 1.45 -6.72
C SER A 230 18.22 2.17 -7.52
N LYS A 231 18.59 3.28 -8.17
CA LYS A 231 17.67 4.04 -9.01
C LYS A 231 17.10 3.17 -10.13
N GLU A 232 17.92 2.29 -10.69
CA GLU A 232 17.59 1.38 -11.78
C GLU A 232 16.57 0.32 -11.33
N ASN A 233 16.84 -0.35 -10.20
CA ASN A 233 15.93 -1.36 -9.65
C ASN A 233 14.59 -0.74 -9.22
N VAL A 234 14.61 0.43 -8.56
CA VAL A 234 13.38 1.14 -8.17
C VAL A 234 12.59 1.59 -9.40
N ALA A 235 13.26 2.07 -10.46
CA ALA A 235 12.58 2.46 -11.70
C ALA A 235 11.93 1.26 -12.40
N ALA A 236 12.63 0.12 -12.47
CA ALA A 236 12.13 -1.13 -13.01
C ALA A 236 10.96 -1.68 -12.17
N MET A 237 11.05 -1.64 -10.84
CA MET A 237 9.93 -2.06 -9.98
C MET A 237 8.74 -1.11 -10.05
N GLY A 238 8.94 0.17 -10.29
CA GLY A 238 7.82 1.05 -10.62
C GLY A 238 7.06 0.54 -11.86
N LYS A 239 7.75 -0.01 -12.86
CA LYS A 239 7.11 -0.59 -14.05
C LYS A 239 6.41 -1.91 -13.75
N TYR A 240 7.08 -2.81 -13.04
CA TYR A 240 6.56 -4.16 -12.81
C TYR A 240 5.54 -4.26 -11.69
N TYR A 241 5.46 -3.26 -10.80
CA TYR A 241 4.55 -3.26 -9.66
C TYR A 241 3.58 -2.08 -9.67
N PHE A 242 4.09 -0.84 -9.64
CA PHE A 242 3.23 0.35 -9.51
C PHE A 242 2.38 0.60 -10.76
N ASP A 243 2.98 0.48 -11.96
CA ASP A 243 2.33 0.74 -13.24
C ASP A 243 1.38 -0.40 -13.69
N LYS A 244 1.09 -1.36 -12.81
CA LYS A 244 0.12 -2.43 -13.08
C LYS A 244 -1.30 -1.86 -13.25
N PRO A 245 -2.08 -2.40 -14.19
CA PRO A 245 -3.45 -1.93 -14.42
C PRO A 245 -4.36 -2.23 -13.24
N GLY A 246 -5.45 -1.46 -13.10
CA GLY A 246 -6.32 -1.50 -11.94
C GLY A 246 -7.03 -2.84 -11.70
N ASN A 247 -7.25 -3.64 -12.74
CA ASN A 247 -7.79 -5.01 -12.60
C ASN A 247 -6.80 -5.98 -11.93
N VAL A 248 -5.51 -5.63 -11.87
CA VAL A 248 -4.47 -6.39 -11.17
C VAL A 248 -4.20 -5.80 -9.80
N SER A 249 -4.05 -4.47 -9.71
CA SER A 249 -3.71 -3.76 -8.46
C SER A 249 -4.88 -3.73 -7.48
N ARG A 250 -6.13 -3.66 -7.99
CA ARG A 250 -7.39 -3.76 -7.22
C ARG A 250 -7.47 -2.79 -6.03
N LEU A 251 -6.94 -1.58 -6.21
CA LEU A 251 -6.92 -0.54 -5.18
C LEU A 251 -8.27 0.20 -5.11
N GLY A 252 -8.47 0.91 -4.00
CA GLY A 252 -9.68 1.69 -3.72
C GLY A 252 -10.89 0.83 -3.35
N SER A 253 -11.96 1.48 -2.90
CA SER A 253 -13.19 0.81 -2.43
C SER A 253 -13.88 -0.04 -3.52
N ASN A 254 -13.69 0.32 -4.79
CA ASN A 254 -14.27 -0.41 -5.93
C ASN A 254 -13.34 -1.49 -6.50
N HIS A 255 -12.14 -1.66 -5.93
CA HIS A 255 -11.13 -2.64 -6.38
C HIS A 255 -10.79 -2.57 -7.88
N ASN A 256 -10.80 -1.36 -8.44
CA ASN A 256 -10.60 -1.12 -9.87
C ASN A 256 -9.52 -0.07 -10.16
N LEU A 257 -8.89 0.50 -9.14
CA LEU A 257 -7.84 1.49 -9.31
C LEU A 257 -6.47 0.84 -9.50
N ASP A 258 -5.70 1.39 -10.43
CA ASP A 258 -4.24 1.32 -10.40
C ASP A 258 -3.69 2.36 -9.42
N TYR A 259 -2.38 2.31 -9.20
CA TYR A 259 -1.73 3.23 -8.26
C TYR A 259 -1.76 4.68 -8.72
N ALA A 260 -1.62 4.94 -10.02
CA ALA A 260 -1.67 6.31 -10.55
C ALA A 260 -3.02 6.96 -10.26
N ASN A 261 -4.12 6.26 -10.52
CA ASN A 261 -5.47 6.74 -10.25
C ASN A 261 -5.81 6.77 -8.75
N PHE A 262 -5.24 5.86 -7.94
CA PHE A 262 -5.38 5.90 -6.49
C PHE A 262 -4.76 7.18 -5.89
N TYR A 263 -3.49 7.44 -6.15
CA TYR A 263 -2.82 8.66 -5.66
C TYR A 263 -3.35 9.92 -6.36
N GLY A 264 -3.67 9.85 -7.66
CA GLY A 264 -4.23 10.94 -8.43
C GLY A 264 -5.60 11.39 -7.93
N SER A 265 -6.46 10.47 -7.48
CA SER A 265 -7.75 10.81 -6.88
C SER A 265 -7.59 11.66 -5.62
N TRP A 266 -6.60 11.35 -4.78
CA TRP A 266 -6.28 12.18 -3.62
C TRP A 266 -5.73 13.56 -4.03
N ALA A 267 -4.84 13.61 -5.01
CA ALA A 267 -4.28 14.86 -5.51
C ALA A 267 -5.36 15.78 -6.09
N VAL A 268 -6.28 15.24 -6.89
CA VAL A 268 -7.44 15.97 -7.45
C VAL A 268 -8.37 16.45 -6.34
N ASN A 269 -8.61 15.65 -5.30
CA ASN A 269 -9.41 16.07 -4.15
C ASN A 269 -8.80 17.28 -3.43
N VAL A 270 -7.49 17.27 -3.19
CA VAL A 270 -6.79 18.39 -2.53
C VAL A 270 -6.85 19.64 -3.40
N ALA A 271 -6.47 19.52 -4.67
CA ALA A 271 -6.49 20.64 -5.61
C ALA A 271 -7.91 21.25 -5.76
N GLY A 272 -8.92 20.42 -6.01
CA GLY A 272 -10.28 20.88 -6.20
C GLY A 272 -10.91 21.49 -4.95
N ASN A 273 -10.63 20.95 -3.76
CA ASN A 273 -11.10 21.56 -2.50
C ASN A 273 -10.40 22.90 -2.21
N ASN A 274 -9.10 23.01 -2.49
CA ASN A 274 -8.38 24.28 -2.35
C ASN A 274 -8.94 25.34 -3.31
N GLU A 275 -9.12 24.98 -4.59
CA GLU A 275 -9.71 25.87 -5.60
C GLU A 275 -11.09 26.37 -5.18
N LYS A 276 -12.01 25.45 -4.84
CA LYS A 276 -13.35 25.82 -4.37
C LYS A 276 -13.30 26.78 -3.18
N ALA A 277 -12.46 26.49 -2.19
CA ALA A 277 -12.37 27.31 -0.99
C ALA A 277 -11.86 28.73 -1.26
N TYR A 278 -10.80 28.89 -2.07
CA TYR A 278 -10.24 30.21 -2.37
C TYR A 278 -11.06 30.99 -3.40
N GLN A 279 -11.65 30.32 -4.39
CA GLN A 279 -12.61 30.95 -5.31
C GLN A 279 -13.81 31.50 -4.54
N ASP A 280 -14.41 30.71 -3.63
CA ASP A 280 -15.51 31.18 -2.78
C ASP A 280 -15.12 32.38 -1.91
N TYR A 281 -13.90 32.37 -1.37
CA TYR A 281 -13.37 33.49 -0.59
C TYR A 281 -13.21 34.75 -1.46
N TYR A 282 -12.60 34.64 -2.64
CA TYR A 282 -12.38 35.81 -3.51
C TYR A 282 -13.66 36.33 -4.14
N HIS A 283 -14.61 35.48 -4.51
CA HIS A 283 -15.93 35.94 -4.98
C HIS A 283 -16.68 36.76 -3.91
N LYS A 284 -16.47 36.48 -2.62
CA LYS A 284 -17.06 37.25 -1.51
C LYS A 284 -16.31 38.54 -1.21
N THR A 285 -14.98 38.54 -1.35
CA THR A 285 -14.11 39.64 -0.88
C THR A 285 -13.65 40.58 -1.98
N ASP A 286 -13.67 40.15 -3.25
CA ASP A 286 -13.21 40.90 -4.40
C ASP A 286 -14.21 40.80 -5.56
N LYS A 287 -15.02 41.84 -5.74
CA LYS A 287 -16.03 41.92 -6.82
C LYS A 287 -15.43 41.91 -8.23
N LYS A 288 -14.12 42.14 -8.38
CA LYS A 288 -13.42 42.11 -9.67
C LYS A 288 -12.69 40.79 -9.90
N TYR A 289 -12.79 39.84 -8.97
CA TYR A 289 -12.16 38.54 -9.10
C TYR A 289 -12.70 37.81 -10.34
N ALA A 290 -11.78 37.46 -11.24
CA ALA A 290 -12.04 36.57 -12.35
C ALA A 290 -11.58 35.16 -11.95
N THR A 291 -12.48 34.19 -12.05
CA THR A 291 -12.18 32.78 -11.74
C THR A 291 -11.07 32.27 -12.67
N PRO A 292 -9.94 31.78 -12.13
CA PRO A 292 -8.85 31.22 -12.93
C PRO A 292 -9.28 29.98 -13.70
N GLU A 293 -8.68 29.79 -14.88
CA GLU A 293 -8.79 28.53 -15.61
C GLU A 293 -7.94 27.46 -14.91
N VAL A 294 -8.58 26.42 -14.37
CA VAL A 294 -7.91 25.27 -13.74
C VAL A 294 -7.54 24.25 -14.81
N GLN A 295 -6.30 23.74 -14.80
CA GLN A 295 -5.80 22.80 -15.81
C GLN A 295 -5.22 21.52 -15.21
N PHE A 296 -5.40 20.41 -15.93
CA PHE A 296 -4.73 19.13 -15.72
C PHE A 296 -4.38 18.49 -17.07
N ASP A 297 -3.17 17.97 -17.22
CA ASP A 297 -2.81 17.05 -18.32
C ASP A 297 -3.06 15.60 -17.85
N MET A 298 -4.28 15.11 -18.06
CA MET A 298 -4.72 13.80 -17.56
C MET A 298 -3.89 12.64 -18.12
N LYS A 299 -3.51 12.72 -19.40
CA LYS A 299 -2.72 11.72 -20.09
C LYS A 299 -1.29 11.65 -19.55
N ARG A 300 -0.64 12.79 -19.35
CA ARG A 300 0.70 12.85 -18.73
C ARG A 300 0.67 12.30 -17.31
N LEU A 301 -0.41 12.55 -16.57
CA LEU A 301 -0.58 12.05 -15.22
C LEU A 301 -0.99 10.56 -15.16
N GLY A 302 -1.37 9.96 -16.30
CA GLY A 302 -1.88 8.59 -16.36
C GLY A 302 -3.25 8.42 -15.68
N LEU A 303 -4.02 9.50 -15.55
CA LEU A 303 -5.32 9.50 -14.87
C LEU A 303 -6.46 9.24 -15.85
N GLN A 304 -7.46 8.51 -15.39
CA GLN A 304 -8.66 8.16 -16.15
C GLN A 304 -9.87 8.83 -15.52
N GLN A 305 -10.59 9.65 -16.30
CA GLN A 305 -11.72 10.44 -15.83
C GLN A 305 -12.74 9.61 -15.03
N ASP A 306 -13.15 8.45 -15.56
CA ASP A 306 -14.15 7.59 -14.92
C ASP A 306 -13.68 7.03 -13.58
N LEU A 307 -12.40 6.71 -13.44
CA LEU A 307 -11.82 6.22 -12.19
C LEU A 307 -11.69 7.33 -11.16
N ILE A 308 -11.29 8.54 -11.58
CA ILE A 308 -11.22 9.71 -10.71
C ILE A 308 -12.61 10.10 -10.21
N ASN A 309 -13.60 10.21 -11.10
CA ASN A 309 -15.00 10.48 -10.75
C ASN A 309 -15.50 9.53 -9.66
N GLN A 310 -15.07 8.26 -9.71
CA GLN A 310 -15.50 7.27 -8.73
C GLN A 310 -14.94 7.45 -7.32
N ASN A 311 -13.89 8.25 -7.17
CA ASN A 311 -13.07 8.30 -5.95
C ASN A 311 -12.84 9.73 -5.42
N VAL A 312 -13.24 10.75 -6.18
CA VAL A 312 -13.24 12.13 -5.69
C VAL A 312 -14.43 12.39 -4.76
N LYS A 313 -14.21 13.22 -3.75
CA LYS A 313 -15.19 13.69 -2.78
C LYS A 313 -14.89 15.15 -2.46
N PHE A 314 -15.49 16.06 -3.23
CA PHE A 314 -15.41 17.48 -2.97
C PHE A 314 -16.29 17.89 -1.79
N SER A 315 -15.91 18.97 -1.09
CA SER A 315 -16.59 19.44 0.12
C SER A 315 -18.07 19.75 -0.06
N ASP A 316 -18.48 20.16 -1.26
CA ASP A 316 -19.87 20.47 -1.62
C ASP A 316 -20.57 19.34 -2.41
N ASN A 317 -19.88 18.22 -2.63
CA ASN A 317 -20.32 17.09 -3.46
C ASN A 317 -20.75 17.49 -4.89
N LYS A 318 -20.28 18.63 -5.40
CA LYS A 318 -20.56 19.08 -6.77
C LYS A 318 -19.38 18.83 -7.68
N ALA A 319 -19.67 18.73 -8.98
CA ALA A 319 -18.64 18.66 -10.00
C ALA A 319 -17.63 19.82 -9.89
N PHE A 320 -16.37 19.52 -10.20
CA PHE A 320 -15.26 20.46 -10.26
C PHE A 320 -14.80 20.59 -11.71
N SER A 321 -14.99 21.78 -12.29
CA SER A 321 -14.65 22.04 -13.69
C SER A 321 -13.15 22.26 -13.85
N TYR A 322 -12.58 21.73 -14.93
CA TYR A 322 -11.18 21.93 -15.30
C TYR A 322 -11.03 21.91 -16.83
N VAL A 323 -9.84 22.24 -17.31
CA VAL A 323 -9.45 22.12 -18.72
C VAL A 323 -8.40 21.02 -18.83
N ASP A 324 -8.73 19.96 -19.55
CA ASP A 324 -7.77 18.92 -19.93
C ASP A 324 -6.86 19.46 -21.04
N THR A 325 -5.54 19.35 -20.84
CA THR A 325 -4.50 19.80 -21.76
C THR A 325 -3.74 18.67 -22.47
N SER A 326 -4.14 17.41 -22.25
CA SER A 326 -3.46 16.17 -22.67
C SER A 326 -3.01 16.11 -24.14
N ASP A 327 -3.80 16.66 -25.05
CA ASP A 327 -3.54 16.58 -26.49
C ASP A 327 -3.00 17.91 -27.07
N GLY A 328 -2.45 18.78 -26.21
CA GLY A 328 -2.04 20.14 -26.58
C GLY A 328 -3.23 21.04 -26.96
N LYS A 329 -4.45 20.56 -26.72
CA LYS A 329 -5.71 21.30 -26.90
C LYS A 329 -6.35 21.49 -25.54
N LYS A 330 -6.98 22.65 -25.33
CA LYS A 330 -7.81 22.92 -24.16
C LYS A 330 -9.18 22.27 -24.34
N GLN A 331 -9.48 21.22 -23.59
CA GLN A 331 -10.79 20.56 -23.58
C GLN A 331 -11.47 20.78 -22.23
N PRO A 332 -12.60 21.51 -22.17
CA PRO A 332 -13.36 21.63 -20.94
C PRO A 332 -13.85 20.26 -20.46
N ALA A 333 -13.66 19.99 -19.17
CA ALA A 333 -14.04 18.75 -18.52
C ALA A 333 -14.47 19.02 -17.07
N ALA A 334 -14.96 17.99 -16.39
CA ALA A 334 -15.29 18.09 -14.98
C ALA A 334 -15.06 16.77 -14.25
N PHE A 335 -14.49 16.85 -13.05
CA PHE A 335 -14.53 15.76 -12.09
C PHE A 335 -15.87 15.79 -11.37
N ASP A 336 -16.72 14.78 -11.57
CA ASP A 336 -18.05 14.73 -10.97
C ASP A 336 -18.16 13.52 -10.02
N PRO A 337 -18.26 13.76 -8.69
CA PRO A 337 -18.41 12.70 -7.71
C PRO A 337 -19.76 11.95 -7.82
N ASN A 338 -20.67 12.39 -8.69
CA ASN A 338 -21.98 11.77 -8.91
C ASN A 338 -22.11 11.05 -10.27
N ALA A 339 -21.08 11.08 -11.13
CA ALA A 339 -21.14 10.54 -12.49
C ALA A 339 -21.04 9.00 -12.59
N HIS A 340 -21.62 8.28 -11.64
CA HIS A 340 -21.54 6.82 -11.55
C HIS A 340 -22.70 6.13 -12.29
N PRO A 341 -22.43 5.18 -13.21
CA PRO A 341 -23.44 4.21 -13.61
C PRO A 341 -23.64 3.21 -12.45
N ASN A 342 -24.67 3.44 -11.63
CA ASN A 342 -25.13 2.63 -10.49
C ASN A 342 -24.27 2.71 -9.20
N PRO A 343 -24.88 2.91 -8.02
CA PRO A 343 -24.14 2.95 -6.75
C PRO A 343 -23.84 1.52 -6.28
N ALA A 344 -22.57 1.13 -6.26
CA ALA A 344 -22.16 0.04 -5.38
C ALA A 344 -22.38 0.50 -3.92
N PRO A 345 -22.85 -0.38 -3.01
CA PRO A 345 -23.03 -0.01 -1.61
C PRO A 345 -21.69 0.42 -0.99
N PRO A 346 -21.72 1.33 0.00
CA PRO A 346 -20.50 1.85 0.60
C PRO A 346 -19.79 0.74 1.38
N VAL A 347 -18.64 0.30 0.87
CA VAL A 347 -17.66 -0.45 1.64
C VAL A 347 -16.51 0.49 2.02
N SER A 348 -16.29 0.55 3.33
CA SER A 348 -15.35 1.40 4.07
C SER A 348 -13.92 1.38 3.50
N PRO A 349 -13.12 2.44 3.77
CA PRO A 349 -11.88 2.70 3.06
C PRO A 349 -10.80 1.66 3.32
N VAL A 350 -10.08 1.30 2.26
CA VAL A 350 -8.73 0.73 2.33
C VAL A 350 -7.80 1.82 2.83
N THR A 351 -7.24 1.68 4.03
CA THR A 351 -6.07 2.46 4.43
C THR A 351 -4.84 1.87 3.77
N SER A 352 -4.57 2.28 2.53
CA SER A 352 -3.20 2.37 2.03
C SER A 352 -2.62 3.66 2.60
N HIS A 353 -1.46 3.55 3.25
CA HIS A 353 -0.54 4.61 3.70
C HIS A 353 -1.24 5.86 4.17
N ALA A 354 -1.38 6.06 5.48
CA ALA A 354 -2.07 7.23 6.03
C ALA A 354 -1.51 8.54 5.46
N LEU A 355 -2.13 9.02 4.37
CA LEU A 355 -2.02 10.39 3.91
C LEU A 355 -2.57 11.22 5.06
N THR A 356 -1.72 12.08 5.61
CA THR A 356 -1.81 12.62 6.97
C THR A 356 -3.23 13.12 7.32
N LYS A 357 -3.77 12.64 8.45
CA LYS A 357 -5.14 12.93 8.94
C LYS A 357 -5.33 14.33 9.54
N ASP A 358 -4.28 15.13 9.63
CA ASP A 358 -4.26 16.42 10.35
C ASP A 358 -4.06 17.63 9.42
N ILE A 359 -4.69 17.65 8.24
CA ILE A 359 -4.55 18.76 7.29
C ILE A 359 -5.66 19.78 7.52
N LYS A 360 -5.26 21.01 7.87
CA LYS A 360 -6.13 22.19 7.99
C LYS A 360 -5.80 23.19 6.89
N LEU A 361 -6.82 23.70 6.22
CA LEU A 361 -6.69 24.79 5.26
C LEU A 361 -6.69 26.13 5.99
N ASP A 362 -5.59 26.88 5.91
CA ASP A 362 -5.50 28.24 6.45
C ASP A 362 -5.98 29.27 5.42
N LEU A 363 -7.20 29.75 5.62
CA LEU A 363 -7.78 30.88 4.88
C LEU A 363 -7.14 32.20 5.35
N PRO A 364 -6.96 33.21 4.46
CA PRO A 364 -6.48 34.53 4.85
C PRO A 364 -7.63 35.19 5.61
N ASP A 365 -7.50 35.26 6.94
CA ASP A 365 -8.44 35.88 7.88
C ASP A 365 -9.76 35.12 8.15
N GLY A 366 -9.75 33.77 8.13
CA GLY A 366 -10.91 32.93 8.45
C GLY A 366 -10.60 31.69 9.32
N PRO A 367 -11.62 30.99 9.85
CA PRO A 367 -11.40 29.74 10.58
C PRO A 367 -10.81 28.67 9.65
N SER A 368 -9.89 27.86 10.18
CA SER A 368 -9.29 26.75 9.45
C SER A 368 -10.35 25.72 9.07
N VAL A 369 -10.39 25.30 7.80
CA VAL A 369 -11.31 24.27 7.33
C VAL A 369 -10.57 22.94 7.26
N PRO A 370 -11.06 21.85 7.89
CA PRO A 370 -10.43 20.55 7.76
C PRO A 370 -10.50 20.07 6.30
N LEU A 371 -9.37 19.71 5.70
CA LEU A 371 -9.40 18.85 4.52
C LEU A 371 -9.85 17.48 5.00
N ASN A 372 -11.07 17.08 4.65
CA ASN A 372 -11.62 15.81 5.07
C ASN A 372 -10.90 14.68 4.32
N SER A 373 -9.73 14.25 4.81
CA SER A 373 -9.22 12.92 4.51
C SER A 373 -10.22 11.94 5.10
N SER A 374 -10.83 11.11 4.26
CA SER A 374 -11.79 10.04 4.61
C SER A 374 -11.75 9.66 6.09
N LYS A 375 -12.69 10.16 6.90
CA LYS A 375 -12.91 9.66 8.26
C LYS A 375 -13.20 8.16 8.17
N ALA A 376 -12.31 7.34 8.74
CA ALA A 376 -12.66 5.98 9.10
C ALA A 376 -13.72 6.06 10.19
N VAL A 377 -14.98 5.82 9.81
CA VAL A 377 -16.06 5.59 10.77
C VAL A 377 -16.01 4.12 11.17
N PRO A 378 -15.93 3.77 12.47
CA PRO A 378 -15.94 2.38 12.89
C PRO A 378 -17.37 1.86 12.82
N MET A 379 -17.67 0.69 12.22
CA MET A 379 -18.91 -0.04 12.55
C MET A 379 -18.89 -1.55 12.33
N SER A 380 -19.71 -2.17 13.18
CA SER A 380 -20.04 -3.55 13.58
C SER A 380 -20.04 -4.70 12.55
N PRO A 381 -19.91 -5.96 13.03
CA PRO A 381 -19.52 -7.10 12.22
C PRO A 381 -20.69 -7.72 11.43
N ALA A 382 -20.47 -8.00 10.15
CA ALA A 382 -21.31 -8.87 9.34
C ALA A 382 -20.57 -10.18 9.00
N LYS A 383 -21.31 -11.28 9.07
CA LYS A 383 -20.87 -12.68 9.08
C LYS A 383 -20.57 -13.21 7.67
N ASN A 384 -19.64 -14.17 7.64
CA ASN A 384 -19.30 -15.14 6.58
C ASN A 384 -18.32 -14.69 5.48
N SER A 385 -17.10 -15.22 5.57
CA SER A 385 -16.01 -15.10 4.60
C SER A 385 -15.72 -16.48 4.00
N ALA A 386 -16.34 -16.81 2.86
CA ALA A 386 -16.06 -18.05 2.15
C ALA A 386 -15.87 -17.90 0.62
N ASP A 387 -16.11 -16.72 0.03
CA ASP A 387 -16.19 -16.58 -1.44
C ASP A 387 -15.10 -15.70 -2.10
N LEU A 388 -13.98 -15.42 -1.43
CA LEU A 388 -12.92 -14.56 -2.01
C LEU A 388 -11.65 -15.30 -2.46
N LEU A 389 -11.70 -16.61 -2.68
CA LEU A 389 -10.56 -17.43 -3.08
C LEU A 389 -10.86 -18.31 -4.29
N MET A 390 -11.15 -17.74 -5.46
CA MET A 390 -10.88 -18.42 -6.74
C MET A 390 -10.54 -17.40 -7.83
N GLY A 391 -9.33 -17.54 -8.37
CA GLY A 391 -8.83 -16.85 -9.55
C GLY A 391 -7.77 -17.72 -10.20
N ASP A 392 -8.14 -18.97 -10.53
CA ASP A 392 -7.34 -19.90 -11.31
C ASP A 392 -8.20 -20.39 -12.48
N ASP A 393 -8.01 -19.78 -13.66
CA ASP A 393 -8.41 -20.35 -14.94
C ASP A 393 -7.18 -20.36 -15.85
N THR A 394 -6.46 -21.48 -15.83
CA THR A 394 -5.57 -21.85 -16.95
C THR A 394 -5.85 -23.29 -17.39
N PRO A 395 -5.78 -23.62 -18.70
CA PRO A 395 -6.38 -24.84 -19.26
C PRO A 395 -5.59 -26.14 -19.00
N SER A 396 -4.60 -26.14 -18.11
CA SER A 396 -3.65 -27.26 -17.97
C SER A 396 -3.91 -28.21 -16.79
N SER A 397 -5.04 -28.11 -16.10
CA SER A 397 -5.38 -28.99 -14.96
C SER A 397 -6.52 -30.00 -15.21
N ARG A 398 -7.15 -30.01 -16.40
CA ARG A 398 -8.10 -31.07 -16.77
C ARG A 398 -7.36 -32.27 -17.35
N LEU A 399 -6.79 -33.08 -16.48
CA LEU A 399 -6.61 -34.53 -16.66
C LEU A 399 -5.83 -35.02 -15.43
N LEU A 400 -6.57 -35.32 -14.36
CA LEU A 400 -6.29 -36.34 -13.35
C LEU A 400 -7.19 -36.07 -12.14
N ARG A 401 -8.24 -36.89 -12.00
CA ARG A 401 -8.99 -37.28 -10.77
C ARG A 401 -10.50 -37.25 -10.99
N SER A 402 -11.07 -38.38 -11.39
CA SER A 402 -11.82 -39.26 -10.47
C SER A 402 -12.70 -40.21 -11.29
N VAL A 403 -12.41 -41.51 -11.17
CA VAL A 403 -13.33 -42.60 -11.52
C VAL A 403 -14.31 -42.69 -10.34
N PRO A 404 -15.64 -42.68 -10.54
CA PRO A 404 -16.59 -42.81 -9.43
C PRO A 404 -16.66 -44.24 -8.88
N GLU A 405 -16.60 -44.34 -7.55
CA GLU A 405 -16.93 -45.53 -6.74
C GLU A 405 -18.43 -45.86 -6.77
N SER A 406 -18.96 -46.15 -7.95
CA SER A 406 -20.31 -46.71 -8.09
C SER A 406 -20.23 -47.97 -8.94
N LEU A 407 -19.73 -49.07 -8.36
CA LEU A 407 -19.96 -50.46 -8.79
C LEU A 407 -19.28 -51.42 -7.80
N LYS A 408 -19.88 -51.55 -6.60
CA LYS A 408 -19.73 -52.74 -5.76
C LYS A 408 -21.12 -53.22 -5.37
N ALA A 409 -21.63 -54.21 -6.11
CA ALA A 409 -22.28 -55.43 -5.61
C ALA A 409 -23.23 -56.03 -6.66
N ALA A 410 -22.78 -57.10 -7.33
CA ALA A 410 -23.58 -58.30 -7.57
C ALA A 410 -22.62 -59.44 -8.01
N GLN A 411 -22.45 -60.43 -7.14
CA GLN A 411 -21.78 -61.69 -7.43
C GLN A 411 -22.71 -62.60 -8.25
N ALA A 412 -22.17 -63.38 -9.21
CA ALA A 412 -22.43 -64.83 -9.33
C ALA A 412 -21.73 -65.50 -10.55
N LYS A 413 -20.69 -66.29 -10.23
CA LYS A 413 -20.35 -67.65 -10.73
C LYS A 413 -20.00 -67.96 -12.22
N PRO A 414 -19.22 -69.05 -12.45
CA PRO A 414 -18.31 -69.20 -13.58
C PRO A 414 -18.85 -70.12 -14.69
N GLY A 415 -18.30 -69.94 -15.88
CA GLY A 415 -18.31 -70.88 -17.00
C GLY A 415 -16.97 -70.79 -17.71
#